data_AF-A0A450Z1U5-F1
#
_entry.id   AF-A0A450Z1U5-F1
#
_cell.length_a   1.000
_cell.length_b   1.000
_cell.length_c   1.000
_cell.angle_alpha   90.00
_cell.angle_beta   90.00
_cell.angle_gamma   90.00
#
_symmetry.space_group_name_H-M   'P 1'
#
loop_
_entity.id
_entity.type
_entity.pdbx_description
1 polymer ?
#
loop_
_entity_poly.entity_id
_entity_poly.type
_entity_poly.pdbx_seq_one_letter_code
_entity_poly.pdbx_strand_id
1 'polypeptide(L)'
;KAMEQIITLMQLRGVGPQSSWILVMEFFVWRKFKNRRELAACAGLTPTPYDSGSSQREQGISKAGSRRVRSLMVELGWLWLRYQPDSKLSRWFHSRFGVGKRFRRVGIVALARKLLIALWRYLEKGVIPEGAVLKAS
;
A
#
# COMPACT_ATOMS: atom_id res chain seq x y z
N LYS A 1 8.91 -14.50 -14.57
CA LYS A 1 8.43 -14.15 -13.20
C LYS A 1 8.60 -12.68 -12.78
N ALA A 2 9.82 -12.15 -12.54
CA ALA A 2 9.96 -10.77 -12.03
C ALA A 2 9.42 -9.71 -13.01
N MET A 3 9.81 -9.82 -14.28
CA MET A 3 9.36 -8.90 -15.33
C MET A 3 7.85 -8.98 -15.56
N GLU A 4 7.26 -10.18 -15.52
CA GLU A 4 5.79 -10.35 -15.60
C GLU A 4 5.08 -9.63 -14.47
N GLN A 5 5.56 -9.75 -13.22
CA GLN A 5 4.98 -9.05 -12.07
C GLN A 5 5.10 -7.53 -12.24
N ILE A 6 6.23 -7.04 -12.75
CA ILE A 6 6.43 -5.60 -13.03
C ILE A 6 5.42 -5.12 -14.07
N ILE A 7 5.31 -5.81 -15.20
CA ILE A 7 4.37 -5.47 -16.28
C ILE A 7 2.93 -5.51 -15.73
N THR A 8 2.59 -6.53 -14.95
CA THR A 8 1.27 -6.70 -14.34
C THR A 8 0.91 -5.52 -13.43
N LEU A 9 1.82 -5.08 -12.56
CA LEU A 9 1.62 -3.89 -11.73
C LEU A 9 1.49 -2.62 -12.58
N MET A 10 2.29 -2.49 -13.63
CA MET A 10 2.27 -1.34 -14.54
C MET A 10 0.94 -1.20 -15.30
N GLN A 11 0.13 -2.25 -15.40
CA GLN A 11 -1.22 -2.17 -15.98
C GLN A 11 -2.15 -1.28 -15.15
N LEU A 12 -1.92 -1.13 -13.83
CA LEU A 12 -2.77 -0.27 -13.00
C LEU A 12 -2.48 1.21 -13.30
N ARG A 13 -3.53 1.99 -13.55
CA ARG A 13 -3.39 3.45 -13.70
C ARG A 13 -2.87 4.05 -12.39
N GLY A 14 -1.85 4.89 -12.47
CA GLY A 14 -1.16 5.46 -11.30
C GLY A 14 0.01 4.64 -10.76
N VAL A 15 0.27 3.43 -11.31
CA VAL A 15 1.48 2.64 -11.00
C VAL A 15 2.45 2.72 -12.17
N GLY A 16 3.69 3.16 -11.90
CA GLY A 16 4.73 3.38 -12.91
C GLY A 16 5.82 2.30 -12.94
N PRO A 17 6.75 2.37 -13.92
CA PRO A 17 7.88 1.44 -14.02
C PRO A 17 8.74 1.42 -12.76
N GLN A 18 9.12 2.60 -12.25
CA GLN A 18 10.00 2.72 -11.08
C GLN A 18 9.36 2.14 -9.81
N SER A 19 8.09 2.47 -9.55
CA SER A 19 7.37 1.94 -8.39
C SER A 19 7.18 0.43 -8.47
N SER A 20 6.86 -0.08 -9.67
CA SER A 20 6.67 -1.52 -9.90
C SER A 20 7.99 -2.28 -9.73
N TRP A 21 9.08 -1.76 -10.30
CA TRP A 21 10.42 -2.33 -10.18
C TRP A 21 10.84 -2.48 -8.71
N ILE A 22 10.77 -1.39 -7.94
CA ILE A 22 11.20 -1.40 -6.54
C ILE A 22 10.35 -2.38 -5.72
N LEU A 23 9.03 -2.37 -5.89
CA LEU A 23 8.15 -3.27 -5.14
C LEU A 23 8.40 -4.74 -5.49
N VAL A 24 8.57 -5.06 -6.77
CA VAL A 24 8.81 -6.44 -7.18
C VAL A 24 10.17 -6.92 -6.71
N MET A 25 11.22 -6.14 -6.92
CA MET A 25 12.60 -6.53 -6.59
C MET A 25 12.87 -6.59 -5.08
N GLU A 26 12.26 -5.71 -4.28
CA GLU A 26 12.47 -5.73 -2.84
C GLU A 26 11.52 -6.69 -2.10
N PHE A 27 10.30 -6.90 -2.62
CA PHE A 27 9.23 -7.60 -1.89
C PHE A 27 8.68 -8.79 -2.67
N PHE A 28 8.18 -8.63 -3.89
CA PHE A 28 7.28 -9.63 -4.48
C PHE A 28 7.94 -10.79 -5.26
N VAL A 29 9.21 -10.65 -5.67
CA VAL A 29 9.88 -11.69 -6.46
C VAL A 29 10.46 -12.82 -5.60
N TRP A 30 11.07 -12.50 -4.45
CA TRP A 30 11.82 -13.45 -3.64
C TRP A 30 11.24 -13.68 -2.24
N ARG A 31 10.48 -12.73 -1.67
CA ARG A 31 9.84 -12.94 -0.36
C ARG A 31 8.48 -13.61 -0.54
N LYS A 32 8.26 -14.68 0.22
CA LYS A 32 6.95 -15.31 0.37
C LYS A 32 6.33 -14.83 1.68
N PHE A 33 5.30 -14.01 1.59
CA PHE A 33 4.57 -13.54 2.77
C PHE A 33 3.44 -14.51 3.10
N LYS A 34 3.34 -14.95 4.36
CA LYS A 34 2.26 -15.84 4.79
C LYS A 34 0.97 -15.09 5.05
N ASN A 35 1.07 -13.82 5.45
CA ASN A 35 -0.08 -13.01 5.81
C ASN A 35 0.12 -11.51 5.55
N ARG A 36 -1.00 -10.79 5.52
CA ARG A 36 -1.06 -9.33 5.33
C ARG A 36 -0.32 -8.51 6.41
N ARG A 37 -0.14 -9.06 7.62
CA ARG A 37 0.53 -8.37 8.73
C ARG A 37 2.05 -8.41 8.54
N GLU A 38 2.59 -9.55 8.13
CA GLU A 38 4.00 -9.75 7.81
C GLU A 38 4.45 -8.83 6.66
N LEU A 39 3.68 -8.78 5.57
CA LEU A 39 3.92 -7.86 4.45
C LEU A 39 3.98 -6.39 4.92
N ALA A 40 2.97 -5.97 5.69
CA ALA A 40 2.89 -4.60 6.18
C ALA A 40 4.02 -4.28 7.19
N ALA A 41 4.43 -5.25 8.00
CA ALA A 41 5.50 -5.10 8.98
C ALA A 41 6.84 -4.91 8.27
N CYS A 42 7.10 -5.74 7.25
CA CYS A 42 8.30 -5.65 6.43
C CYS A 42 8.42 -4.30 5.72
N ALA A 43 7.29 -3.72 5.29
CA ALA A 43 7.23 -2.37 4.71
C ALA A 43 7.28 -1.24 5.76
N GLY A 44 7.28 -1.55 7.06
CA GLY A 44 7.25 -0.54 8.12
C GLY A 44 5.94 0.26 8.20
N LEU A 45 4.85 -0.32 7.68
CA LEU A 45 3.50 0.26 7.60
C LEU A 45 2.54 -0.34 8.65
N THR A 46 3.03 -1.16 9.57
CA THR A 46 2.23 -1.65 10.70
C THR A 46 2.11 -0.60 11.81
N PRO A 47 0.93 -0.47 12.43
CA PRO A 47 0.84 0.21 13.71
C PRO A 47 1.70 -0.54 14.74
N THR A 48 2.25 0.20 15.69
CA THR A 48 2.90 -0.33 16.89
C THR A 48 1.87 -0.26 18.01
N PRO A 49 1.07 -1.32 18.23
CA PRO A 49 0.21 -1.38 19.40
C PRO A 49 1.11 -1.51 20.63
N TYR A 50 1.01 -0.55 21.55
CA TYR A 50 1.56 -0.67 22.90
C TYR A 50 0.40 -1.10 23.80
N ASP A 51 0.36 -2.40 24.11
CA ASP A 51 -0.64 -3.00 24.99
C ASP A 51 0.06 -3.45 26.28
N SER A 52 -0.04 -2.65 27.33
CA SER A 52 0.36 -3.03 28.69
C SER A 52 -0.85 -2.97 29.61
N GLY A 53 -1.56 -4.09 29.74
CA GLY A 53 -2.46 -4.44 30.85
C GLY A 53 -3.78 -3.65 31.03
N SER A 54 -3.84 -2.35 30.72
CA SER A 54 -5.02 -1.52 30.99
C SER A 54 -5.14 -0.26 30.12
N SER A 55 -4.22 -0.03 29.17
CA SER A 55 -4.31 1.11 28.24
C SER A 55 -3.89 0.71 26.82
N GLN A 56 -4.83 0.78 25.87
CA GLN A 56 -4.52 0.76 24.43
C GLN A 56 -4.07 2.15 24.01
N ARG A 57 -2.77 2.32 23.76
CA ARG A 57 -2.23 3.52 23.09
C ARG A 57 -1.54 3.11 21.79
N GLU A 58 -2.07 3.57 20.67
CA GLU A 58 -1.36 3.49 19.38
C GLU A 58 -0.23 4.53 19.36
N GLN A 59 1.04 4.07 19.42
CA GLN A 59 2.23 4.95 19.40
C GLN A 59 2.65 5.38 17.98
N GLY A 60 1.80 5.19 16.98
CA GLY A 60 2.10 5.41 15.56
C GLY A 60 2.62 4.14 14.88
N ILE A 61 3.29 4.29 13.73
CA ILE A 61 3.83 3.17 12.95
C ILE A 61 5.19 2.70 13.48
N SER A 62 5.43 1.38 13.46
CA SER A 62 6.63 0.71 14.01
C SER A 62 7.96 1.25 13.47
N LYS A 63 7.96 1.74 12.23
CA LYS A 63 9.14 2.17 11.46
C LYS A 63 10.28 1.16 11.29
N ALA A 64 10.16 -0.07 11.82
CA ALA A 64 11.18 -1.13 11.77
C ALA A 64 11.38 -1.79 10.40
N GLY A 65 10.51 -1.51 9.41
CA GLY A 65 10.64 -2.04 8.05
C GLY A 65 11.38 -1.12 7.07
N SER A 66 11.42 -1.51 5.78
CA SER A 66 12.15 -0.77 4.73
C SER A 66 11.67 0.69 4.62
N ARG A 67 12.56 1.64 4.96
CA ARG A 67 12.29 3.08 4.81
C ARG A 67 12.00 3.44 3.36
N ARG A 68 12.71 2.81 2.41
CA ARG A 68 12.54 3.04 0.97
C ARG A 68 11.16 2.60 0.49
N VAL A 69 10.74 1.37 0.81
CA VAL A 69 9.40 0.89 0.43
C VAL A 69 8.30 1.68 1.10
N ARG A 70 8.49 2.07 2.37
CA ARG A 70 7.53 2.93 3.06
C ARG A 70 7.33 4.27 2.36
N SER A 71 8.41 4.99 2.04
CA SER A 71 8.32 6.27 1.34
C SER A 71 7.65 6.09 -0.01
N LEU A 72 8.07 5.09 -0.77
CA LEU A 72 7.48 4.74 -2.06
C LEU A 72 5.98 4.46 -1.95
N MET A 73 5.54 3.69 -0.96
CA MET A 73 4.13 3.35 -0.79
C MET A 73 3.29 4.55 -0.37
N VAL A 74 3.85 5.52 0.37
CA VAL A 74 3.16 6.77 0.69
C VAL A 74 3.01 7.65 -0.56
N GLU A 75 4.05 7.79 -1.37
CA GLU A 75 3.99 8.48 -2.67
C GLU A 75 3.00 7.82 -3.62
N LEU A 76 3.06 6.48 -3.72
CA LEU A 76 2.13 5.70 -4.54
C LEU A 76 0.70 5.83 -4.04
N GLY A 77 0.48 5.96 -2.73
CA GLY A 77 -0.83 6.26 -2.15
C GLY A 77 -1.40 7.60 -2.65
N TRP A 78 -0.57 8.64 -2.75
CA TRP A 78 -1.00 9.93 -3.31
C TRP A 78 -1.31 9.83 -4.81
N LEU A 79 -0.45 9.14 -5.57
CA LEU A 79 -0.70 8.88 -7.00
C LEU A 79 -1.99 8.08 -7.20
N TRP A 80 -2.25 7.10 -6.33
CA TRP A 80 -3.46 6.30 -6.36
C TRP A 80 -4.71 7.18 -6.18
N LEU A 81 -4.73 8.09 -5.19
CA LEU A 81 -5.85 9.02 -5.02
C LEU A 81 -6.07 9.91 -6.24
N ARG A 82 -5.00 10.31 -6.94
CA ARG A 82 -5.07 11.16 -8.13
C ARG A 82 -5.60 10.41 -9.36
N TYR A 83 -5.14 9.18 -9.57
CA TYR A 83 -5.37 8.43 -10.81
C TYR A 83 -6.44 7.34 -10.69
N GLN A 84 -6.90 7.05 -9.48
CA GLN A 84 -7.92 6.04 -9.17
C GLN A 84 -9.01 6.63 -8.24
N PRO A 85 -9.62 7.79 -8.56
CA PRO A 85 -10.54 8.49 -7.66
C PRO A 85 -11.75 7.63 -7.27
N ASP A 86 -12.24 6.82 -8.21
CA ASP A 86 -13.40 5.95 -8.02
C ASP A 86 -13.05 4.54 -7.52
N SER A 87 -11.82 4.29 -7.11
CA SER A 87 -11.49 3.02 -6.46
C SER A 87 -12.09 2.97 -5.06
N LYS A 88 -12.42 1.77 -4.58
CA LYS A 88 -12.90 1.58 -3.20
C LYS A 88 -11.94 2.10 -2.15
N LEU A 89 -10.63 1.99 -2.41
CA LEU A 89 -9.58 2.52 -1.54
C LEU A 89 -9.59 4.05 -1.48
N SER A 90 -9.78 4.72 -2.61
CA SER A 90 -9.88 6.18 -2.67
C SER A 90 -11.15 6.68 -1.98
N ARG A 91 -12.31 6.07 -2.26
CA ARG A 91 -13.56 6.39 -1.54
C ARG A 91 -13.44 6.19 -0.04
N TRP A 92 -12.83 5.09 0.39
CA TRP A 92 -12.57 4.82 1.81
C TRP A 92 -11.68 5.90 2.44
N PHE A 93 -10.62 6.34 1.74
CA PHE A 93 -9.75 7.42 2.21
C PHE A 93 -10.53 8.73 2.37
N HIS A 94 -11.30 9.13 1.37
CA HIS A 94 -12.07 10.38 1.41
C HIS A 94 -13.14 10.36 2.51
N SER A 95 -13.84 9.24 2.69
CA SER A 95 -14.84 9.05 3.73
C SER A 95 -14.28 9.23 5.15
N ARG A 96 -13.08 8.69 5.44
CA ARG A 96 -12.51 8.70 6.81
C ARG A 96 -11.53 9.84 7.08
N PHE A 97 -10.83 10.31 6.06
CA PHE A 97 -9.69 11.22 6.19
C PHE A 97 -9.77 12.43 5.28
N GLY A 98 -10.90 12.65 4.58
CA GLY A 98 -11.06 13.76 3.64
C GLY A 98 -10.98 15.15 4.28
N VAL A 99 -11.30 15.26 5.57
CA VAL A 99 -11.37 16.52 6.31
C VAL A 99 -10.15 16.70 7.22
N GLY A 100 -9.44 17.82 7.07
CA GLY A 100 -8.33 18.22 7.94
C GLY A 100 -6.95 17.70 7.52
N LYS A 101 -5.96 18.60 7.47
CA LYS A 101 -4.59 18.32 7.01
C LYS A 101 -3.90 17.21 7.82
N ARG A 102 -4.09 17.18 9.15
CA ARG A 102 -3.51 16.15 10.04
C ARG A 102 -4.08 14.77 9.75
N PHE A 103 -5.41 14.66 9.63
CA PHE A 103 -6.08 13.39 9.34
C PHE A 103 -5.69 12.85 7.96
N ARG A 104 -5.51 13.70 6.95
CA ARG A 104 -5.00 13.27 5.63
C ARG A 104 -3.62 12.63 5.69
N ARG A 105 -2.69 13.17 6.51
CA ARG A 105 -1.35 12.58 6.69
C ARG A 105 -1.39 11.21 7.36
N VAL A 106 -2.28 11.00 8.32
CA VAL A 106 -2.48 9.68 8.94
C VAL A 106 -3.17 8.73 7.94
N GLY A 107 -4.19 9.24 7.26
CA GLY A 107 -4.95 8.51 6.25
C GLY A 107 -4.11 8.00 5.10
N ILE A 108 -3.11 8.76 4.63
CA ILE A 108 -2.27 8.31 3.51
C ILE A 108 -1.37 7.15 3.91
N VAL A 109 -0.88 7.12 5.14
CA VAL A 109 -0.10 5.97 5.65
C VAL A 109 -1.00 4.74 5.77
N ALA A 110 -2.24 4.91 6.24
CA ALA A 110 -3.21 3.82 6.30
C ALA A 110 -3.63 3.33 4.90
N LEU A 111 -3.77 4.24 3.93
CA LEU A 111 -4.04 3.93 2.54
C LEU A 111 -2.87 3.17 1.90
N ALA A 112 -1.64 3.64 2.09
CA ALA A 112 -0.42 2.98 1.63
C ALA A 112 -0.36 1.52 2.09
N ARG A 113 -0.68 1.25 3.36
CA ARG A 113 -0.77 -0.12 3.90
C ARG A 113 -1.83 -0.96 3.17
N LYS A 114 -3.05 -0.43 2.99
CA LYS A 114 -4.14 -1.15 2.31
C LYS A 114 -3.81 -1.40 0.84
N LEU A 115 -3.20 -0.42 0.18
CA LEU A 115 -2.78 -0.51 -1.21
C LEU A 115 -1.70 -1.57 -1.37
N LEU A 116 -0.68 -1.61 -0.51
CA LEU A 116 0.36 -2.65 -0.55
C LEU A 116 -0.24 -4.06 -0.49
N ILE A 117 -1.21 -4.28 0.40
CA ILE A 117 -1.92 -5.57 0.52
C ILE A 117 -2.73 -5.88 -0.74
N ALA A 118 -3.36 -4.86 -1.35
CA ALA A 118 -4.13 -5.04 -2.58
C ALA A 118 -3.22 -5.40 -3.77
N LEU A 119 -2.07 -4.71 -3.93
CA LEU A 119 -1.08 -5.02 -4.97
C LEU A 119 -0.49 -6.42 -4.79
N TRP A 120 -0.21 -6.83 -3.55
CA TRP A 120 0.24 -8.19 -3.26
C TRP A 120 -0.79 -9.25 -3.65
N ARG A 121 -2.07 -9.04 -3.31
CA ARG A 121 -3.17 -9.94 -3.71
C ARG A 121 -3.36 -9.98 -5.23
N TYR A 122 -3.18 -8.86 -5.91
CA TYR A 122 -3.24 -8.79 -7.35
C TYR A 122 -2.15 -9.65 -7.99
N LEU A 123 -0.92 -9.58 -7.50
CA LEU A 123 0.17 -10.40 -8.01
C LEU A 123 0.07 -11.90 -7.66
N GLU A 124 -0.44 -12.24 -6.47
CA GLU A 124 -0.56 -13.64 -6.06
C GLU A 124 -1.79 -14.34 -6.62
N LYS A 125 -2.91 -13.61 -6.79
CA LYS A 125 -4.23 -14.21 -7.08
C LYS A 125 -4.90 -13.64 -8.31
N GLY A 126 -4.28 -12.68 -9.00
CA GLY A 126 -4.90 -11.97 -10.13
C GLY A 126 -6.07 -11.06 -9.72
N VAL A 127 -6.29 -10.83 -8.42
CA VAL A 127 -7.43 -10.04 -7.93
C VAL A 127 -7.13 -8.55 -8.09
N ILE A 128 -7.74 -7.93 -9.09
CA ILE A 128 -7.63 -6.48 -9.31
C ILE A 128 -8.24 -5.73 -8.11
N PRO A 129 -7.59 -4.67 -7.58
CA PRO A 129 -8.18 -3.86 -6.53
C PRO A 129 -9.54 -3.30 -6.97
N GLU A 130 -10.55 -3.40 -6.10
CA GLU A 130 -11.94 -3.07 -6.45
C GLU A 130 -12.11 -1.61 -6.91
N GLY A 131 -12.64 -1.44 -8.13
CA GLY A 131 -12.80 -0.15 -8.78
C GLY A 131 -11.50 0.46 -9.31
N ALA A 132 -10.40 -0.30 -9.39
CA ALA A 132 -9.19 0.18 -10.04
C ALA A 132 -9.32 0.08 -11.57
N VAL A 133 -8.92 1.16 -12.23
CA VAL A 133 -8.87 1.28 -13.68
C VAL A 133 -7.50 0.82 -14.20
N LEU A 134 -7.51 -0.03 -15.21
CA LEU A 134 -6.28 -0.40 -15.94
C LEU A 134 -5.95 0.68 -16.97
N LYS A 135 -4.67 0.82 -17.33
CA LYS A 135 -4.26 1.67 -18.44
C LYS A 135 -4.89 1.13 -19.72
N ALA A 136 -5.49 2.03 -20.52
CA ALA A 136 -5.87 1.68 -21.87
C ALA A 136 -4.60 1.26 -22.62
N SER A 137 -4.67 0.09 -23.28
CA SER A 137 -3.61 -0.39 -24.17
C SER A 137 -3.49 0.48 -25.40
#